data_AF-A0A6G1LQY2-F1
#
_entry.id   AF-A0A6G1LQY2-F1
#
_cell.length_a   1.000
_cell.length_b   1.000
_cell.length_c   1.000
_cell.angle_alpha   90.00
_cell.angle_beta   90.00
_cell.angle_gamma   90.00
#
_symmetry.space_group_name_H-M   'P 1'
#
loop_
_entity.id
_entity.type
_entity.pdbx_description
1 polymer ?
#
loop_
_entity_poly.entity_id
_entity_poly.type
_entity_poly.pdbx_seq_one_letter_code
_entity_poly.pdbx_strand_id
1 'polypeptide(L)'
;MAEVSMQDPAAPVPSVAALVHPVLRTADSQGTGAPQCHPGEDEKLVDGQLHSLASVAVVRGAVLRGLEGTELVINRKSRRNYGVVVSKPFDTTIDPLSCRVWNDFDEQYKASKRMMWYILRGQSVSSSNPILLPFSKDFKPHEARVMSQELIACDEDDAPAGYDDGPSSCRRVLCKMIVNLQSVPTHLWKQKSNPKGKAFVRLELETDMQMESGGLRFDFRVDGLVYGKVTAKFD
;
A
#
# COMPACT_ATOMS: atom_id res chain seq x y z
N MET A 1 -12.63 -10.71 9.04
CA MET A 1 -11.92 -9.98 10.11
C MET A 1 -10.45 -10.17 9.81
N ALA A 2 -9.77 -9.15 9.28
CA ALA A 2 -8.44 -9.32 8.71
C ALA A 2 -7.43 -9.78 9.78
N GLU A 3 -6.72 -10.87 9.50
CA GLU A 3 -5.65 -11.39 10.36
C GLU A 3 -4.42 -10.48 10.25
N VAL A 4 -4.01 -9.87 11.35
CA VAL A 4 -2.83 -8.99 11.43
C VAL A 4 -1.63 -9.82 11.90
N SER A 5 -0.68 -10.06 11.01
CA SER A 5 0.60 -10.66 11.37
C SER A 5 1.65 -9.56 11.55
N MET A 6 2.23 -9.47 12.74
CA MET A 6 3.34 -8.56 13.05
C MET A 6 4.65 -9.36 12.95
N GLN A 7 5.60 -8.90 12.13
CA GLN A 7 6.96 -9.42 12.13
C GLN A 7 7.87 -8.41 12.82
N ASP A 8 8.71 -8.87 13.76
CA ASP A 8 9.76 -8.05 14.36
C ASP A 8 10.74 -7.56 13.26
N PRO A 9 11.27 -6.33 13.37
CA PRO A 9 12.21 -5.82 12.39
C PRO A 9 13.51 -6.65 12.44
N ALA A 10 13.83 -7.30 11.33
CA ALA A 10 15.17 -7.84 11.11
C ALA A 10 16.18 -6.69 11.13
N ALA A 11 17.31 -6.89 11.81
CA ALA A 11 18.42 -5.93 11.82
C ALA A 11 18.85 -5.57 10.38
N PRO A 12 19.18 -4.29 10.10
CA PRO A 12 19.58 -3.88 8.76
C PRO A 12 20.87 -4.57 8.34
N VAL A 13 20.81 -5.34 7.25
CA VAL A 13 21.98 -5.96 6.62
C VAL A 13 22.68 -4.88 5.76
N PRO A 14 24.00 -4.69 5.89
CA PRO A 14 24.72 -3.72 5.06
C PRO A 14 24.72 -4.17 3.59
N SER A 15 24.21 -3.29 2.71
CA SER A 15 24.20 -3.51 1.26
C SER A 15 25.61 -3.28 0.70
N VAL A 16 26.23 -4.35 0.18
CA VAL A 16 27.46 -4.28 -0.59
C VAL A 16 27.10 -3.93 -2.04
N ALA A 17 27.56 -2.77 -2.48
CA ALA A 17 27.46 -2.32 -3.87
C ALA A 17 28.21 -3.28 -4.80
N ALA A 18 27.53 -3.77 -5.84
CA ALA A 18 28.15 -4.46 -6.97
C ALA A 18 28.03 -3.58 -8.22
N LEU A 19 29.19 -3.22 -8.77
CA LEU A 19 29.38 -2.47 -10.01
C LEU A 19 28.73 -3.15 -11.21
N VAL A 20 28.15 -2.33 -12.07
CA VAL A 20 27.74 -2.66 -13.44
C VAL A 20 28.95 -2.59 -14.38
N HIS A 21 29.08 -3.51 -15.34
CA HIS A 21 29.42 -3.17 -16.74
C HIS A 21 29.03 -4.32 -17.71
N PRO A 22 28.65 -3.97 -18.97
CA PRO A 22 28.08 -4.89 -19.96
C PRO A 22 29.10 -5.37 -21.00
N VAL A 23 28.84 -6.51 -21.66
CA VAL A 23 29.50 -6.88 -22.92
C VAL A 23 28.48 -7.50 -23.89
N LEU A 24 28.32 -6.84 -25.04
CA LEU A 24 27.66 -7.33 -26.26
C LEU A 24 28.38 -8.57 -26.82
N ARG A 25 27.62 -9.46 -27.46
CA ARG A 25 28.04 -10.10 -28.73
C ARG A 25 26.85 -10.51 -29.59
N THR A 26 26.92 -10.07 -30.84
CA THR A 26 26.09 -10.43 -31.98
C THR A 26 26.47 -11.81 -32.53
N ALA A 27 25.51 -12.53 -33.12
CA ALA A 27 25.74 -13.41 -34.27
C ALA A 27 24.41 -13.77 -34.96
N ASP A 28 24.37 -13.48 -36.25
CA ASP A 28 23.36 -13.90 -37.23
C ASP A 28 23.28 -15.43 -37.37
N SER A 29 22.12 -15.96 -37.78
CA SER A 29 22.02 -16.72 -39.03
C SER A 29 20.59 -17.12 -39.38
N GLN A 30 20.37 -17.11 -40.69
CA GLN A 30 19.15 -17.37 -41.45
C GLN A 30 18.59 -18.78 -41.26
N GLY A 31 17.26 -18.91 -41.38
CA GLY A 31 16.56 -20.19 -41.46
C GLY A 31 15.15 -20.02 -42.00
N THR A 32 15.05 -19.91 -43.32
CA THR A 32 13.83 -19.89 -44.15
C THR A 32 13.00 -21.17 -44.02
N GLY A 33 11.67 -21.04 -43.97
CA GLY A 33 10.76 -22.18 -44.21
C GLY A 33 9.33 -21.95 -43.71
N ALA A 34 8.52 -21.20 -44.46
CA ALA A 34 7.07 -21.18 -44.28
C ALA A 34 6.45 -22.44 -44.90
N PRO A 35 5.63 -23.24 -44.19
CA PRO A 35 4.85 -24.29 -44.81
C PRO A 35 3.57 -23.70 -45.42
N GLN A 36 3.39 -23.92 -46.73
CA GLN A 36 2.20 -23.59 -47.49
C GLN A 36 1.01 -24.46 -47.03
N CYS A 37 -0.12 -23.82 -46.70
CA CYS A 37 -1.41 -24.50 -46.51
C CYS A 37 -1.99 -24.90 -47.86
N HIS A 38 -2.25 -26.20 -48.05
CA HIS A 38 -3.18 -26.70 -49.06
C HIS A 38 -4.55 -26.93 -48.42
N PRO A 39 -5.66 -26.57 -49.10
CA PRO A 39 -7.01 -26.86 -48.62
C PRO A 39 -7.36 -28.31 -48.99
N GLY A 40 -7.62 -29.14 -47.99
CA GLY A 40 -8.13 -30.50 -48.15
C GLY A 40 -9.41 -30.64 -47.34
N GLU A 41 -10.49 -30.92 -48.06
CA GLU A 41 -11.86 -31.12 -47.59
C GLU A 41 -11.96 -32.35 -46.70
N ASP A 42 -12.62 -32.23 -45.54
CA ASP A 42 -13.85 -32.96 -45.21
C ASP A 42 -14.13 -32.86 -43.70
N GLU A 43 -15.20 -32.13 -43.40
CA GLU A 43 -15.90 -32.20 -42.12
C GLU A 43 -16.36 -33.63 -41.85
N LYS A 44 -15.83 -34.24 -40.80
CA LYS A 44 -16.61 -35.21 -40.02
C LYS A 44 -16.73 -34.70 -38.59
N LEU A 45 -17.87 -34.04 -38.37
CA LEU A 45 -18.47 -33.74 -37.09
C LEU A 45 -18.53 -35.03 -36.24
N VAL A 46 -17.61 -35.16 -35.30
CA VAL A 46 -17.77 -36.09 -34.18
C VAL A 46 -18.47 -35.30 -33.08
N ASP A 47 -19.75 -35.64 -32.91
CA ASP A 47 -20.61 -35.15 -31.85
C ASP A 47 -20.02 -35.55 -30.49
N GLY A 48 -19.60 -34.57 -29.69
CA GLY A 48 -18.92 -34.85 -28.44
C GLY A 48 -18.29 -33.62 -27.81
N GLN A 49 -19.13 -32.87 -27.09
CA GLN A 49 -18.69 -31.92 -26.07
C GLN A 49 -18.16 -30.58 -26.60
N LEU A 50 -19.07 -29.76 -27.15
CA LEU A 50 -18.85 -28.31 -27.26
C LEU A 50 -18.83 -27.70 -25.86
N HIS A 51 -17.71 -27.84 -25.16
CA HIS A 51 -17.36 -26.93 -24.07
C HIS A 51 -17.39 -25.53 -24.68
N SER A 52 -18.28 -24.68 -24.18
CA SER A 52 -18.42 -23.32 -24.70
C SER A 52 -17.04 -22.69 -24.85
N LEU A 53 -16.79 -21.94 -25.93
CA LEU A 53 -15.51 -21.25 -26.13
C LEU A 53 -15.10 -20.44 -24.89
N ALA A 54 -16.10 -19.95 -24.14
CA ALA A 54 -15.92 -19.33 -22.83
C ALA A 54 -15.28 -20.27 -21.78
N SER A 55 -15.75 -21.50 -21.64
CA SER A 55 -15.18 -22.47 -20.70
C SER A 55 -13.75 -22.89 -21.04
N VAL A 56 -13.45 -23.09 -22.34
CA VAL A 56 -12.07 -23.38 -22.80
C VAL A 56 -11.15 -22.18 -22.53
N ALA A 57 -11.63 -20.95 -22.72
CA ALA A 57 -10.88 -19.74 -22.38
C ALA A 57 -10.61 -19.64 -20.86
N VAL A 58 -11.60 -19.94 -20.02
CA VAL A 58 -11.44 -19.95 -18.55
C VAL A 58 -10.42 -21.01 -18.11
N VAL A 59 -10.50 -22.23 -18.63
CA VAL A 59 -9.57 -23.32 -18.29
C VAL A 59 -8.15 -22.99 -18.78
N ARG A 60 -7.99 -22.51 -20.00
CA ARG A 60 -6.68 -22.06 -20.52
C ARG A 60 -6.11 -20.92 -19.68
N GLY A 61 -6.93 -19.94 -19.31
CA GLY A 61 -6.52 -18.85 -18.43
C GLY A 61 -6.09 -19.32 -17.04
N ALA A 62 -6.80 -20.29 -16.46
CA ALA A 62 -6.45 -20.88 -15.17
C ALA A 62 -5.14 -21.67 -15.23
N VAL A 63 -4.90 -22.44 -16.29
CA VAL A 63 -3.66 -23.20 -16.50
C VAL A 63 -2.47 -22.26 -16.69
N LEU A 64 -2.58 -21.25 -17.56
CA LEU A 64 -1.52 -20.25 -17.76
C LEU A 64 -1.21 -19.53 -16.45
N ARG A 65 -2.25 -19.11 -15.70
CA ARG A 65 -2.05 -18.44 -14.41
C ARG A 65 -1.39 -19.34 -13.36
N GLY A 66 -1.69 -20.65 -13.38
CA GLY A 66 -1.06 -21.63 -12.51
C GLY A 66 0.41 -21.90 -12.84
N LEU A 67 0.78 -21.85 -14.13
CA LEU A 67 2.15 -22.08 -14.60
C LEU A 67 3.06 -20.86 -14.43
N GLU A 68 2.54 -19.66 -14.60
CA GLU A 68 3.33 -18.42 -14.63
C GLU A 68 3.60 -17.82 -13.23
N GLY A 69 3.07 -18.43 -12.17
CA GLY A 69 3.26 -17.97 -10.79
C GLY A 69 2.58 -16.62 -10.48
N THR A 70 2.70 -16.20 -9.22
CA THR A 70 2.05 -14.97 -8.71
C THR A 70 2.62 -13.67 -9.31
N GLU A 71 3.77 -13.72 -9.97
CA GLU A 71 4.65 -12.58 -10.28
C GLU A 71 4.27 -11.79 -11.55
N LEU A 72 3.39 -12.30 -12.41
CA LEU A 72 3.00 -11.59 -13.65
C LEU A 72 2.05 -10.39 -13.49
N VAL A 73 1.47 -10.16 -12.32
CA VAL A 73 0.54 -9.02 -12.17
C VAL A 73 1.35 -7.74 -11.97
N ILE A 74 1.56 -6.99 -13.05
CA ILE A 74 2.33 -5.73 -13.04
C ILE A 74 1.52 -4.60 -12.37
N ASN A 75 0.23 -4.51 -12.70
CA ASN A 75 -0.66 -3.46 -12.23
C ASN A 75 -1.99 -4.04 -11.73
N ARG A 76 -2.56 -3.42 -10.69
CA ARG A 76 -3.88 -3.75 -10.13
C ARG A 76 -4.73 -2.49 -10.11
N LYS A 77 -6.00 -2.60 -10.51
CA LYS A 77 -6.96 -1.52 -10.26
C LYS A 77 -7.54 -1.67 -8.86
N SER A 78 -7.50 -0.61 -8.08
CA SER A 78 -8.12 -0.61 -6.76
C SER A 78 -9.64 -0.66 -6.85
N ARG A 79 -10.25 -1.51 -6.03
CA ARG A 79 -11.71 -1.64 -5.94
C ARG A 79 -12.36 -0.62 -5.00
N ARG A 80 -11.56 -0.01 -4.12
CA ARG A 80 -11.99 0.89 -3.03
C ARG A 80 -10.98 2.02 -2.85
N ASN A 81 -11.37 3.08 -2.16
CA ASN A 81 -10.42 4.04 -1.61
C ASN A 81 -9.78 3.44 -0.35
N TYR A 82 -8.46 3.52 -0.22
CA TYR A 82 -7.71 3.07 0.95
C TYR A 82 -6.90 4.22 1.53
N GLY A 83 -7.11 4.52 2.80
CA GLY A 83 -6.57 5.71 3.42
C GLY A 83 -6.54 5.61 4.94
N VAL A 84 -6.10 6.68 5.55
CA VAL A 84 -5.87 6.78 7.00
C VAL A 84 -6.38 8.11 7.50
N VAL A 85 -6.81 8.15 8.75
CA VAL A 85 -7.17 9.40 9.42
C VAL A 85 -5.91 10.11 9.87
N VAL A 86 -5.81 11.41 9.55
CA VAL A 86 -4.68 12.26 9.89
C VAL A 86 -5.13 13.51 10.63
N SER A 87 -4.22 14.04 11.44
CA SER A 87 -4.37 15.35 12.06
C SER A 87 -3.57 16.39 11.28
N LYS A 88 -4.26 17.42 10.77
CA LYS A 88 -3.65 18.54 10.02
C LYS A 88 -4.02 19.87 10.69
N PRO A 89 -3.26 20.96 10.45
CA PRO A 89 -3.68 22.29 10.90
C PRO A 89 -5.13 22.57 10.50
N PHE A 90 -5.92 23.10 11.43
CA PHE A 90 -7.33 23.37 11.20
C PHE A 90 -7.49 24.53 10.22
N ASP A 91 -8.26 24.30 9.17
CA ASP A 91 -8.57 25.28 8.14
C ASP A 91 -10.06 25.59 8.17
N THR A 92 -10.41 26.82 8.53
CA THR A 92 -11.80 27.28 8.65
C THR A 92 -12.58 27.25 7.34
N THR A 93 -11.90 27.13 6.19
CA THR A 93 -12.55 27.14 4.88
C THR A 93 -13.07 25.76 4.46
N ILE A 94 -12.44 24.69 4.94
CA ILE A 94 -12.75 23.31 4.51
C ILE A 94 -13.03 22.36 5.66
N ASP A 95 -12.62 22.69 6.88
CA ASP A 95 -12.86 21.83 8.04
C ASP A 95 -14.12 22.24 8.81
N PRO A 96 -15.02 21.29 9.10
CA PRO A 96 -16.14 21.56 9.99
C PRO A 96 -15.64 21.78 11.43
N LEU A 97 -16.25 22.71 12.15
CA LEU A 97 -15.89 22.99 13.56
C LEU A 97 -15.98 21.76 14.47
N SER A 98 -16.81 20.78 14.12
CA SER A 98 -16.96 19.52 14.86
C SER A 98 -15.69 18.67 14.90
N CYS A 99 -14.75 18.84 13.96
CA CYS A 99 -13.49 18.10 13.96
C CYS A 99 -12.31 18.88 14.57
N ARG A 100 -12.55 20.13 15.00
CA ARG A 100 -11.52 21.02 15.55
C ARG A 100 -11.12 20.57 16.94
N VAL A 101 -9.84 20.26 17.11
CA VAL A 101 -9.24 19.81 18.37
C VAL A 101 -7.97 20.60 18.64
N TRP A 102 -7.74 20.98 19.90
CA TRP A 102 -6.49 21.62 20.29
C TRP A 102 -5.35 20.60 20.33
N ASN A 103 -4.20 20.91 19.73
CA ASN A 103 -2.99 20.08 19.80
C ASN A 103 -1.98 20.72 20.77
N ASP A 104 -1.69 20.04 21.88
CA ASP A 104 -0.77 20.54 22.91
C ASP A 104 0.71 20.57 22.48
N PHE A 105 1.12 19.77 21.50
CA PHE A 105 2.52 19.76 21.04
C PHE A 105 2.84 20.99 20.18
N ASP A 106 1.94 21.31 19.25
CA ASP A 106 2.11 22.45 18.35
C ASP A 106 1.44 23.74 18.88
N GLU A 107 0.65 23.66 19.96
CA GLU A 107 -0.14 24.77 20.52
C GLU A 107 -1.00 25.47 19.45
N GLN A 108 -1.70 24.67 18.64
CA GLN A 108 -2.61 25.14 17.60
C GLN A 108 -3.83 24.22 17.44
N TYR A 109 -4.89 24.75 16.86
CA TYR A 109 -6.03 23.94 16.45
C TYR A 109 -5.68 23.06 15.25
N LYS A 110 -6.05 21.78 15.32
CA LYS A 110 -5.96 20.82 14.24
C LYS A 110 -7.33 20.23 13.91
N ALA A 111 -7.52 19.86 12.66
CA ALA A 111 -8.62 18.98 12.25
C ALA A 111 -8.22 17.53 12.54
N SER A 112 -8.97 16.86 13.41
CA SER A 112 -8.68 15.50 13.89
C SER A 112 -9.21 14.39 12.98
N LYS A 113 -10.14 14.72 12.09
CA LYS A 113 -10.87 13.78 11.25
C LYS A 113 -10.61 14.03 9.75
N ARG A 114 -9.38 14.35 9.32
CA ARG A 114 -9.08 14.43 7.88
C ARG A 114 -8.68 13.07 7.33
N MET A 115 -9.14 12.76 6.12
CA MET A 115 -8.66 11.59 5.40
C MET A 115 -7.41 11.94 4.59
N MET A 116 -6.46 11.01 4.61
CA MET A 116 -5.34 10.99 3.67
C MET A 116 -5.37 9.63 2.96
N TRP A 117 -5.64 9.67 1.66
CA TRP A 117 -5.80 8.46 0.84
C TRP A 117 -4.47 8.04 0.24
N TYR A 118 -4.11 6.77 0.40
CA TYR A 118 -2.99 6.15 -0.34
C TYR A 118 -3.43 5.86 -1.78
N ILE A 119 -4.60 5.24 -1.91
CA ILE A 119 -5.10 4.72 -3.19
C ILE A 119 -6.56 5.14 -3.34
N LEU A 120 -6.90 5.66 -4.51
CA LEU A 120 -8.27 5.97 -4.89
C LEU A 120 -8.92 4.79 -5.63
N ARG A 121 -10.25 4.71 -5.56
CA ARG A 121 -11.03 3.72 -6.32
C ARG A 121 -10.73 3.88 -7.81
N GLY A 122 -10.53 2.76 -8.50
CA GLY A 122 -10.20 2.73 -9.93
C GLY A 122 -8.74 3.07 -10.27
N GLN A 123 -7.96 3.61 -9.31
CA GLN A 123 -6.54 3.89 -9.53
C GLN A 123 -5.77 2.61 -9.86
N SER A 124 -4.91 2.69 -10.87
CA SER A 124 -3.96 1.63 -11.19
C SER A 124 -2.76 1.74 -10.27
N VAL A 125 -2.50 0.66 -9.53
CA VAL A 125 -1.43 0.55 -8.53
C VAL A 125 -0.44 -0.48 -9.04
N SER A 126 0.83 -0.11 -9.07
CA SER A 126 1.90 -1.02 -9.44
C SER A 126 2.14 -2.03 -8.32
N SER A 127 2.38 -3.28 -8.69
CA SER A 127 2.79 -4.31 -7.72
C SER A 127 4.22 -4.10 -7.24
N SER A 128 5.07 -3.39 -7.99
CA SER A 128 6.49 -3.20 -7.67
C SER A 128 6.80 -1.86 -7.00
N ASN A 129 5.96 -0.84 -7.23
CA ASN A 129 6.21 0.51 -6.72
C ASN A 129 5.23 0.82 -5.58
N PRO A 130 5.71 0.91 -4.33
CA PRO A 130 4.87 1.24 -3.20
C PRO A 130 4.46 2.72 -3.22
N ILE A 131 3.36 3.03 -2.54
CA ILE A 131 2.89 4.41 -2.35
C ILE A 131 3.37 4.89 -0.99
N LEU A 132 4.19 5.93 -0.97
CA LEU A 132 4.75 6.50 0.25
C LEU A 132 3.97 7.74 0.67
N LEU A 133 3.53 7.77 1.93
CA LEU A 133 2.97 8.96 2.54
C LEU A 133 3.82 9.41 3.74
N PRO A 134 4.14 10.72 3.84
CA PRO A 134 4.91 11.25 4.95
C PRO A 134 4.03 11.56 6.17
N PHE A 135 4.56 11.24 7.35
CA PHE A 135 3.92 11.49 8.63
C PHE A 135 4.91 12.11 9.63
N SER A 136 4.34 12.81 10.60
CA SER A 136 5.05 13.17 11.81
C SER A 136 4.30 12.64 13.03
N LYS A 137 5.04 12.13 13.99
CA LYS A 137 4.48 11.63 15.25
C LYS A 137 5.19 12.27 16.43
N ASP A 138 4.41 12.90 17.28
CA ASP A 138 4.87 13.53 18.50
C ASP A 138 4.67 12.60 19.69
N PHE A 139 5.63 12.63 20.60
CA PHE A 139 5.58 11.87 21.84
C PHE A 139 6.10 12.71 23.01
N LYS A 140 5.50 12.51 24.18
CA LYS A 140 6.04 13.08 25.43
C LYS A 140 7.36 12.38 25.79
N PRO A 141 8.30 13.02 26.52
CA PRO A 141 9.63 12.47 26.78
C PRO A 141 9.66 11.02 27.32
N HIS A 142 8.70 10.66 28.19
CA HIS A 142 8.61 9.34 28.84
C HIS A 142 7.47 8.46 28.34
N GLU A 143 6.84 8.82 27.23
CA GLU A 143 5.78 8.03 26.61
C GLU A 143 6.36 6.88 25.78
N ALA A 144 5.70 5.72 25.82
CA ALA A 144 6.06 4.60 24.96
C ALA A 144 6.05 5.02 23.49
N ARG A 145 7.11 4.66 22.75
CA ARG A 145 7.27 5.01 21.33
C ARG A 145 6.43 4.08 20.44
N VAL A 146 5.14 3.94 20.72
CA VAL A 146 4.22 3.11 19.93
C VAL A 146 3.36 3.99 19.06
N MET A 147 3.38 3.76 17.75
CA MET A 147 2.48 4.39 16.80
C MET A 147 1.33 3.43 16.48
N SER A 148 0.13 3.98 16.36
CA SER A 148 -1.05 3.25 15.91
C SER A 148 -1.74 4.05 14.81
N GLN A 149 -2.21 3.35 13.77
CA GLN A 149 -2.92 3.94 12.64
C GLN A 149 -3.95 2.95 12.10
N GLU A 150 -5.14 3.43 11.79
CA GLU A 150 -6.23 2.60 11.26
C GLU A 150 -6.31 2.75 9.75
N LEU A 151 -6.28 1.63 9.04
CA LEU A 151 -6.55 1.59 7.61
C LEU A 151 -8.05 1.64 7.40
N ILE A 152 -8.49 2.64 6.66
CA ILE A 152 -9.88 2.88 6.30
C ILE A 152 -10.09 2.52 4.84
N ALA A 153 -11.16 1.79 4.57
CA ALA A 153 -11.68 1.58 3.22
C ALA A 153 -13.00 2.34 3.02
N CYS A 154 -13.18 2.90 1.84
CA CYS A 154 -14.42 3.57 1.41
C CYS A 154 -14.79 3.14 -0.01
N ASP A 155 -16.08 2.88 -0.21
CA ASP A 155 -16.63 2.35 -1.47
C ASP A 155 -17.25 3.44 -2.36
N GLU A 156 -17.24 4.72 -1.94
CA GLU A 156 -17.72 5.84 -2.74
C GLU A 156 -16.82 6.09 -3.96
N ASP A 157 -17.40 6.64 -5.02
CA ASP A 157 -16.65 7.00 -6.23
C ASP A 157 -15.73 8.19 -5.95
N ASP A 158 -16.23 9.20 -5.25
CA ASP A 158 -15.46 10.34 -4.79
C ASP A 158 -15.01 10.11 -3.34
N ALA A 159 -13.69 10.06 -3.13
CA ALA A 159 -13.13 9.80 -1.81
C ALA A 159 -13.39 11.00 -0.87
N PRO A 160 -14.04 10.80 0.29
CA PRO A 160 -14.38 11.91 1.17
C PRO A 160 -13.13 12.52 1.81
N ALA A 161 -13.14 13.85 1.98
CA ALA A 161 -12.03 14.59 2.60
C ALA A 161 -11.97 14.41 4.14
N GLY A 162 -13.12 14.14 4.76
CA GLY A 162 -13.24 13.93 6.20
C GLY A 162 -13.50 12.47 6.57
N TYR A 163 -13.18 12.12 7.81
CA TYR A 163 -13.63 10.91 8.48
C TYR A 163 -14.89 11.22 9.31
N ASP A 164 -15.83 10.30 9.30
CA ASP A 164 -17.05 10.37 10.09
C ASP A 164 -17.46 8.93 10.43
N ASP A 165 -17.82 8.77 11.69
CA ASP A 165 -18.06 7.53 12.41
C ASP A 165 -19.56 7.29 12.63
N GLY A 166 -20.42 8.11 12.00
CA GLY A 166 -21.86 7.97 12.03
C GLY A 166 -22.36 6.67 11.39
N PRO A 167 -23.59 6.25 11.72
CA PRO A 167 -24.19 5.01 11.22
C PRO A 167 -24.38 4.99 9.69
N SER A 168 -24.37 6.15 9.03
CA SER A 168 -24.42 6.30 7.58
C SER A 168 -23.04 6.34 6.92
N SER A 169 -21.95 6.11 7.66
CA SER A 169 -20.61 6.23 7.12
C SER A 169 -20.27 5.12 6.14
N CYS A 170 -19.81 5.52 4.95
CA CYS A 170 -19.25 4.64 3.94
C CYS A 170 -17.84 4.09 4.30
N ARG A 171 -17.24 4.60 5.38
CA ARG A 171 -15.86 4.30 5.79
C ARG A 171 -15.85 3.14 6.78
N ARG A 172 -15.05 2.12 6.50
CA ARG A 172 -14.86 0.95 7.36
C ARG A 172 -13.40 0.83 7.77
N VAL A 173 -13.15 0.62 9.05
CA VAL A 173 -11.83 0.23 9.55
C VAL A 173 -11.56 -1.21 9.10
N LEU A 174 -10.52 -1.40 8.29
CA LEU A 174 -10.10 -2.73 7.85
C LEU A 174 -9.15 -3.38 8.84
N CYS A 175 -8.17 -2.62 9.32
CA CYS A 175 -7.20 -3.09 10.30
C CYS A 175 -6.60 -1.91 11.07
N LYS A 176 -5.99 -2.25 12.21
CA LYS A 176 -5.22 -1.34 13.04
C LYS A 176 -3.75 -1.73 12.95
N MET A 177 -2.94 -0.87 12.35
CA MET A 177 -1.50 -1.01 12.25
C MET A 177 -0.89 -0.44 13.54
N ILE A 178 -0.12 -1.26 14.26
CA ILE A 178 0.56 -0.86 15.50
C ILE A 178 2.04 -1.16 15.32
N VAL A 179 2.89 -0.18 15.58
CA VAL A 179 4.34 -0.29 15.42
C VAL A 179 5.06 0.24 16.65
N ASN A 180 5.98 -0.57 17.17
CA ASN A 180 6.91 -0.13 18.20
C ASN A 180 8.14 0.52 17.55
N LEU A 181 8.33 1.81 17.82
CA LEU A 181 9.40 2.64 17.30
C LEU A 181 10.53 2.84 18.32
N GLN A 182 10.55 2.08 19.42
CA GLN A 182 11.58 2.20 20.45
C GLN A 182 12.99 1.87 19.94
N SER A 183 13.10 1.06 18.88
CA SER A 183 14.37 0.72 18.23
C SER A 183 14.91 1.83 17.33
N VAL A 184 14.14 2.89 17.05
CA VAL A 184 14.59 4.02 16.24
C VAL A 184 15.71 4.78 16.98
N PRO A 185 16.91 4.93 16.39
CA PRO A 185 18.04 5.63 16.99
C PRO A 185 17.68 7.04 17.49
N THR A 186 18.16 7.39 18.68
CA THR A 186 17.84 8.66 19.38
C THR A 186 18.13 9.91 18.56
N HIS A 187 19.14 9.89 17.69
CA HIS A 187 19.52 11.03 16.84
C HIS A 187 18.51 11.35 15.73
N LEU A 188 17.64 10.41 15.35
CA LEU A 188 16.56 10.63 14.38
C LEU A 188 15.33 11.31 15.00
N TRP A 189 15.31 11.45 16.34
CA TRP A 189 14.24 12.12 17.06
C TRP A 189 14.54 13.61 17.22
N LYS A 190 13.65 14.45 16.70
CA LYS A 190 13.76 15.91 16.85
C LYS A 190 13.29 16.31 18.24
N GLN A 191 14.21 16.76 19.09
CA GLN A 191 13.88 17.38 20.37
C GLN A 191 13.17 18.72 20.12
N LYS A 192 12.03 18.92 20.76
CA LYS A 192 11.20 20.12 20.59
C LYS A 192 10.71 20.61 21.96
N SER A 193 10.40 21.89 22.01
CA SER A 193 9.62 22.49 23.09
C SER A 193 8.50 23.29 22.46
N ASN A 194 7.32 23.21 23.05
CA ASN A 194 6.21 24.07 22.64
C ASN A 194 6.38 25.49 23.26
N PRO A 195 5.59 26.49 22.83
CA PRO A 195 5.61 27.84 23.40
C PRO A 195 5.38 27.93 24.92
N LYS A 196 4.79 26.90 25.54
CA LYS A 196 4.59 26.80 27.00
C LYS A 196 5.79 26.17 27.73
N GLY A 197 6.91 25.94 27.04
CA GLY A 197 8.10 25.32 27.62
C GLY A 197 7.98 23.80 27.84
N LYS A 198 6.93 23.15 27.33
CA LYS A 198 6.79 21.69 27.45
C LYS A 198 7.62 20.99 26.39
N ALA A 199 8.59 20.21 26.84
CA ALA A 199 9.42 19.39 25.99
C ALA A 199 8.65 18.19 25.41
N PHE A 200 8.95 17.85 24.15
CA PHE A 200 8.47 16.66 23.46
C PHE A 200 9.48 16.24 22.39
N VAL A 201 9.30 15.03 21.85
CA VAL A 201 10.08 14.57 20.70
C VAL A 201 9.16 14.38 19.50
N ARG A 202 9.66 14.71 18.31
CA ARG A 202 9.00 14.49 17.04
C ARG A 202 9.80 13.52 16.20
N LEU A 203 9.14 12.50 15.68
CA LEU A 203 9.66 11.62 14.65
C LEU A 203 9.02 11.98 13.32
N GLU A 204 9.84 12.11 12.29
CA GLU A 204 9.39 12.12 10.91
C GLU A 204 9.59 10.72 10.33
N LEU A 205 8.54 10.20 9.70
CA LEU A 205 8.54 8.86 9.14
C LEU A 205 7.73 8.84 7.85
N GLU A 206 7.97 7.83 7.04
CA GLU A 206 7.17 7.51 5.87
C GLU A 206 6.46 6.18 6.13
N THR A 207 5.22 6.07 5.70
CA THR A 207 4.55 4.77 5.63
C THR A 207 4.39 4.44 4.17
N ASP A 208 4.96 3.32 3.79
CA ASP A 208 4.76 2.78 2.46
C ASP A 208 3.54 1.84 2.46
N MET A 209 2.83 1.79 1.34
CA MET A 209 1.72 0.88 1.12
C MET A 209 1.94 0.15 -0.18
N GLN A 210 1.85 -1.18 -0.15
CA GLN A 210 1.98 -2.04 -1.32
C GLN A 210 0.80 -3.01 -1.42
N MET A 211 0.26 -3.16 -2.64
CA MET A 211 -0.78 -4.15 -2.95
C MET A 211 -0.13 -5.45 -3.44
N GLU A 212 -0.20 -6.47 -2.62
CA GLU A 212 0.29 -7.82 -2.92
C GLU A 212 -0.87 -8.77 -3.27
N SER A 213 -0.56 -9.95 -3.83
CA SER A 213 -1.59 -10.91 -4.26
C SER A 213 -2.50 -11.40 -3.12
N GLY A 214 -2.00 -11.41 -1.88
CA GLY A 214 -2.73 -11.88 -0.69
C GLY A 214 -3.23 -10.78 0.25
N GLY A 215 -2.97 -9.50 -0.04
CA GLY A 215 -3.27 -8.45 0.92
C GLY A 215 -2.62 -7.11 0.64
N LEU A 216 -2.65 -6.25 1.65
CA LEU A 216 -1.96 -4.98 1.72
C LEU A 216 -0.78 -5.12 2.67
N ARG A 217 0.38 -4.64 2.26
CA ARG A 217 1.57 -4.54 3.10
C ARG A 217 1.87 -3.08 3.39
N PHE A 218 2.29 -2.82 4.62
CA PHE A 218 2.75 -1.52 5.08
C PHE A 218 4.11 -1.67 5.76
N ASP A 219 5.10 -0.91 5.32
CA ASP A 219 6.35 -0.71 6.02
C ASP A 219 6.43 0.73 6.57
N PHE A 220 6.85 0.83 7.82
CA PHE A 220 7.05 2.09 8.53
C PHE A 220 8.52 2.42 8.50
N ARG A 221 8.87 3.50 7.79
CA ARG A 221 10.24 3.87 7.47
C ARG A 221 10.68 5.13 8.18
N VAL A 222 11.87 5.12 8.75
CA VAL A 222 12.55 6.31 9.26
C VAL A 222 13.89 6.38 8.56
N ASP A 223 14.16 7.50 7.90
CA ASP A 223 15.40 7.72 7.13
C ASP A 223 15.65 6.59 6.10
N GLY A 224 14.60 6.17 5.39
CA GLY A 224 14.63 5.09 4.40
C GLY A 224 14.69 3.66 4.96
N LEU A 225 14.97 3.49 6.26
CA LEU A 225 15.06 2.19 6.93
C LEU A 225 13.73 1.73 7.51
N VAL A 226 13.39 0.46 7.36
CA VAL A 226 12.14 -0.13 7.86
C VAL A 226 12.24 -0.49 9.34
N TYR A 227 11.35 0.07 10.17
CA TYR A 227 11.26 -0.20 11.61
C TYR A 227 10.02 -0.98 12.02
N GLY A 228 9.04 -1.11 11.12
CA GLY A 228 7.84 -1.92 11.35
C GLY A 228 7.24 -2.40 10.06
N LYS A 229 6.65 -3.59 10.08
CA LYS A 229 5.93 -4.17 8.95
C LYS A 229 4.57 -4.67 9.42
N VAL A 230 3.53 -4.37 8.66
CA VAL A 230 2.17 -4.84 8.91
C VAL A 230 1.58 -5.35 7.61
N THR A 231 1.06 -6.58 7.64
CA THR A 231 0.31 -7.15 6.51
C THR A 231 -1.14 -7.32 6.90
N ALA A 232 -2.05 -6.80 6.07
CA ALA A 232 -3.49 -7.00 6.16
C ALA A 232 -3.92 -7.91 5.00
N LYS A 233 -4.37 -9.12 5.32
CA LYS A 233 -4.84 -10.07 4.30
C LYS A 233 -6.23 -9.68 3.80
N PHE A 234 -6.51 -9.98 2.54
CA PHE A 234 -7.87 -9.99 2.03
C PHE A 234 -8.51 -11.32 2.43
N ASP A 235 -9.58 -11.29 3.22
CA ASP A 235 -10.43 -12.47 3.48
C ASP A 235 -11.28 -12.80 2.25
#